data_AF-A0A6B3D113-F1
#
_entry.id   AF-A0A6B3D113-F1
#
_cell.length_a   1.000
_cell.length_b   1.000
_cell.length_c   1.000
_cell.angle_alpha   90.00
_cell.angle_beta   90.00
_cell.angle_gamma   90.00
#
_symmetry.space_group_name_H-M   'P 1'
#
loop_
_entity.id
_entity.type
_entity.pdbx_description
1 polymer ?
#
loop_
_entity_poly.entity_id
_entity_poly.type
_entity_poly.pdbx_seq_one_letter_code
_entity_poly.pdbx_strand_id
1 'polypeptide(L)' 'GRLELRVTSPEQWVVVYDEQEAAVCVEPQTGPPNGLNTLPRLVTPLEPLEATATWAWRRL' A
#
# COMPACT_ATOMS: atom_id res chain seq x y z
N GLY A 1 -7.96 -24.56 4.86
CA GLY A 1 -7.17 -24.07 6.01
C GLY A 1 -7.26 -22.55 6.04
N ARG A 2 -7.00 -21.92 7.19
CA ARG A 2 -6.99 -20.45 7.31
C ARG A 2 -5.56 -19.93 7.25
N LEU A 3 -5.38 -18.75 6.66
CA LEU A 3 -4.09 -18.05 6.61
C LEU A 3 -4.31 -16.64 7.19
N GLU A 4 -3.28 -16.12 7.85
CA GLU A 4 -3.16 -14.70 8.15
C GLU A 4 -2.14 -14.08 7.20
N LEU A 5 -2.51 -12.98 6.57
CA LEU A 5 -1.61 -12.09 5.85
C LEU A 5 -1.32 -10.87 6.73
N ARG A 6 -0.04 -10.60 6.99
CA ARG A 6 0.43 -9.35 7.59
C ARG A 6 1.07 -8.49 6.49
N VAL A 7 0.54 -7.29 6.29
CA VAL A 7 1.10 -6.26 5.41
C VAL A 7 1.68 -5.14 6.26
N THR A 8 2.93 -4.77 6.02
CA THR A 8 3.61 -3.68 6.74
C THR A 8 4.32 -2.74 5.77
N SER A 9 4.25 -1.44 6.01
CA SER A 9 4.89 -0.40 5.21
C SER A 9 5.12 0.84 6.09
N PRO A 10 6.14 1.68 5.84
CA PRO A 10 6.23 3.00 6.47
C PRO A 10 5.25 4.01 5.86
N GLU A 11 4.58 3.67 4.76
CA GLU A 11 3.63 4.55 4.09
C GLU A 11 2.35 4.76 4.90
N GLN A 12 1.80 5.97 4.82
CA GLN A 12 0.62 6.38 5.60
C GLN A 12 -0.70 5.99 4.95
N TRP A 13 -0.69 5.69 3.65
CA TRP A 13 -1.90 5.46 2.87
C TRP A 13 -1.98 4.01 2.43
N VAL A 14 -3.18 3.44 2.47
CA VAL A 14 -3.46 2.09 1.98
C VAL A 14 -4.83 2.08 1.31
N VAL A 15 -4.92 1.38 0.18
CA VAL A 15 -6.21 1.03 -0.44
C VAL A 15 -6.46 -0.45 -0.21
N VAL A 16 -7.67 -0.78 0.23
CA VAL A 16 -8.16 -2.15 0.31
C VAL A 16 -9.35 -2.25 -0.64
N TYR A 17 -9.29 -3.23 -1.54
CA TYR A 17 -10.35 -3.50 -2.50
C TYR A 17 -10.74 -4.97 -2.45
N ASP A 18 -12.00 -5.25 -2.15
CA ASP A 18 -12.52 -6.58 -1.82
C ASP A 18 -13.77 -6.98 -2.65
N GLU A 19 -14.05 -6.28 -3.76
CA GLU A 19 -15.25 -6.59 -4.56
C GLU A 19 -15.11 -7.86 -5.41
N GLN A 20 -13.89 -8.36 -5.64
CA GLN A 20 -13.68 -9.64 -6.34
C GLN A 20 -13.88 -10.79 -5.36
N GLU A 21 -14.87 -11.65 -5.59
CA GLU A 21 -15.19 -12.76 -4.67
C GLU A 21 -13.97 -13.66 -4.36
N ALA A 22 -13.11 -13.88 -5.35
CA ALA A 22 -11.95 -14.76 -5.25
C ALA A 22 -10.66 -14.06 -4.77
N ALA A 23 -10.65 -12.74 -4.61
CA ALA A 23 -9.42 -11.99 -4.39
C ALA A 23 -9.61 -10.68 -3.60
N VAL A 24 -8.56 -10.26 -2.92
CA VAL A 24 -8.49 -8.95 -2.27
C VAL A 24 -7.19 -8.26 -2.68
N CYS A 25 -7.24 -6.95 -2.90
CA CYS A 25 -6.06 -6.12 -3.06
C CYS A 25 -5.78 -5.35 -1.76
N VAL A 26 -4.51 -5.31 -1.35
CA VAL A 26 -4.02 -4.47 -0.24
C VAL A 26 -2.83 -3.70 -0.76
N GLU A 27 -2.99 -2.40 -0.90
CA GLU A 27 -2.11 -1.54 -1.70
C GLU A 27 -1.61 -0.36 -0.87
N PRO A 28 -0.47 -0.48 -0.16
CA PRO A 28 0.19 0.66 0.45
C PRO A 28 0.65 1.66 -0.62
N GLN A 29 0.45 2.97 -0.39
CA GLN A 29 0.70 4.03 -1.36
C GLN A 29 1.45 5.21 -0.71
N THR A 30 2.33 5.85 -1.49
CA THR A 30 3.16 6.98 -1.04
C THR A 30 2.42 8.31 -0.87
N GLY A 31 1.13 8.32 -1.15
CA GLY A 31 0.26 9.49 -1.08
C GLY A 31 -1.21 9.06 -1.06
N PRO A 32 -2.13 9.98 -0.73
CA PRO A 32 -3.54 9.65 -0.67
C PRO A 32 -4.09 9.40 -2.08
N PRO A 33 -5.25 8.70 -2.19
CA PRO A 33 -6.05 8.73 -3.41
C PRO A 33 -6.28 10.18 -3.87
N ASN A 34 -6.21 10.42 -5.17
CA ASN A 34 -6.27 11.77 -5.77
C ASN A 34 -5.16 12.74 -5.29
N GLY A 35 -4.05 12.21 -4.77
CA GLY A 35 -2.97 13.01 -4.16
C GLY A 35 -2.35 14.08 -5.04
N LEU A 36 -2.32 13.88 -6.37
CA LEU A 36 -1.84 14.91 -7.30
C LEU A 36 -2.63 16.23 -7.19
N ASN A 37 -3.93 16.16 -6.90
CA ASN A 37 -4.81 17.31 -6.81
C ASN A 37 -5.01 17.83 -5.38
N THR A 38 -4.78 16.99 -4.36
CA THR A 38 -5.09 17.32 -2.96
C THR A 38 -3.85 17.53 -2.10
N LEU A 39 -2.80 16.74 -2.31
CA LEU A 39 -1.57 16.75 -1.52
C LEU A 39 -0.37 16.33 -2.40
N PRO A 40 0.01 17.14 -3.40
CA PRO A 40 1.09 16.78 -4.31
C PRO A 40 2.45 16.78 -3.59
N ARG A 41 3.27 15.76 -3.87
CA ARG A 41 4.68 15.69 -3.45
C ARG A 41 5.58 15.74 -4.68
N LEU A 42 6.44 16.75 -4.78
CA LEU A 42 7.43 16.84 -5.84
C LEU A 42 8.52 15.79 -5.61
N VAL A 43 8.87 15.06 -6.66
CA VAL A 43 9.99 14.11 -6.68
C VAL A 43 11.06 14.67 -7.60
N THR A 44 12.30 14.69 -7.13
CA THR A 44 13.44 15.18 -7.90
C THR A 44 14.61 14.19 -7.81
N PRO A 45 15.64 14.31 -8.66
CA PRO A 45 16.84 13.50 -8.50
C PRO A 45 17.57 13.70 -7.16
N LEU A 46 17.43 14.87 -6.53
CA LEU A 46 18.03 15.18 -5.23
C LEU A 46 17.19 14.66 -4.06
N GLU A 47 15.88 14.53 -4.28
CA GLU A 47 14.90 14.06 -3.30
C GLU A 47 14.06 12.94 -3.94
N PRO A 48 14.62 11.74 -4.08
CA PRO A 48 13.91 10.61 -4.67
C PRO A 48 12.77 10.15 -3.74
N LEU A 49 11.78 9.52 -4.35
CA LEU A 49 10.70 8.85 -3.64
C LEU A 49 11.00 7.36 -3.55
N GLU A 50 11.26 6.89 -2.33
CA GLU A 50 11.51 5.50 -2.03
C GLU A 50 10.49 5.02 -1.01
N ALA A 51 9.96 3.81 -1.23
CA ALA A 51 8.97 3.19 -0.37
C ALA A 51 9.25 1.68 -0.29
N THR A 52 8.79 1.05 0.78
CA THR A 52 8.90 -0.40 0.95
C THR A 52 7.61 -0.94 1.53
N ALA A 53 7.22 -2.14 1.12
CA ALA A 53 6.13 -2.88 1.72
C ALA A 53 6.52 -4.34 1.84
N THR A 54 6.04 -5.01 2.88
CA THR A 54 6.31 -6.42 3.15
C THR A 54 5.00 -7.16 3.38
N TRP A 55 4.86 -8.31 2.72
CA TRP A 55 3.76 -9.25 2.89
C TRP A 55 4.31 -10.52 3.52
N ALA A 56 3.78 -10.90 4.67
CA ALA A 56 4.16 -12.12 5.37
C ALA A 56 2.91 -12.98 5.63
N TRP A 57 3.03 -14.27 5.35
CA TRP A 57 1.95 -15.24 5.54
C TRP A 57 2.25 -16.17 6.69
N ARG A 58 1.23 -16.51 7.48
CA ARG A 58 1.30 -17.63 8.42
C ARG A 58 0.02 -18.43 8.41
N ARG A 59 0.12 -19.72 8.74
CA ARG A 59 -1.05 -20.55 8.98
C ARG A 59 -1.69 -20.17 10.32
N LEU A 60 -3.02 -20.22 10.37
CA LEU A 60 -3.83 -20.06 11.56
C LEU A 60 -4.35 -21.41 12.05
#